data_AF-A0A3C1P747-F1
#
_entry.id   AF-A0A3C1P747-F1
#
_cell.length_a   1.000
_cell.length_b   1.000
_cell.length_c   1.000
_cell.angle_alpha   90.00
_cell.angle_beta   90.00
_cell.angle_gamma   90.00
#
_symmetry.space_group_name_H-M   'P 1'
#
loop_
_entity.id
_entity.type
_entity.pdbx_description
1 polymer ?
#
loop_
_entity_poly.entity_id
_entity_poly.type
_entity_poly.pdbx_seq_one_letter_code
_entity_poly.pdbx_strand_id
1 'polypeptide(L)'
;MLDLYDLVGKIKQRSSLYLGKRSLSHLHVFLDGYTFARRQLGIPVTEQETKFEEFQEWIENRFNQADTQSWSRIILFYSEDE
;
A
#
# COMPACT_ATOMS: atom_id res chain seq x y z
N MET A 1 18.00 4.90 -8.24
CA MET A 1 17.16 3.68 -8.24
C MET A 1 15.82 4.09 -7.67
N LEU A 2 14.69 3.67 -8.23
CA LEU A 2 13.39 4.10 -7.71
C LEU A 2 13.11 3.37 -6.39
N ASP A 3 12.87 4.08 -5.30
CA ASP A 3 12.49 3.47 -4.02
C ASP A 3 10.96 3.33 -3.88
N LEU A 4 10.49 2.75 -2.76
CA LEU A 4 9.07 2.51 -2.53
C LEU A 4 8.28 3.82 -2.49
N TYR A 5 8.78 4.84 -1.80
CA TYR A 5 8.07 6.11 -1.65
C TYR A 5 8.03 6.91 -2.95
N ASP A 6 9.10 6.86 -3.74
CA ASP A 6 9.10 7.38 -5.11
C ASP A 6 8.05 6.68 -5.98
N LEU A 7 7.94 5.35 -5.88
CA LEU A 7 6.95 4.56 -6.61
C LEU A 7 5.53 4.97 -6.23
N VAL A 8 5.23 5.02 -4.94
CA VAL A 8 3.92 5.47 -4.42
C VAL A 8 3.62 6.91 -4.85
N GLY A 9 4.62 7.80 -4.82
CA GLY A 9 4.50 9.18 -5.31
C GLY A 9 4.15 9.25 -6.79
N LYS A 10 4.78 8.43 -7.64
CA LYS A 10 4.46 8.34 -9.07
C LYS A 10 3.06 7.77 -9.31
N ILE A 11 2.66 6.75 -8.55
CA ILE A 11 1.30 6.19 -8.63
C ILE A 11 0.28 7.27 -8.25
N LYS A 12 0.50 8.02 -7.17
CA LYS A 12 -0.37 9.14 -6.76
C LYS A 12 -0.54 10.19 -7.86
N GLN A 13 0.53 10.54 -8.58
CA GLN A 13 0.48 11.54 -9.65
C GLN A 13 -0.26 11.04 -10.90
N ARG A 14 -0.18 9.73 -11.21
CA ARG A 14 -0.74 9.15 -12.44
C ARG A 14 -1.46 7.84 -12.16
N SER A 15 -2.41 7.84 -11.23
CA SER A 15 -3.02 6.59 -10.72
C SER A 15 -3.57 5.71 -11.83
N SER A 16 -4.26 6.28 -12.83
CA SER A 16 -4.82 5.51 -13.94
C SER A 16 -3.77 4.80 -14.80
N LEU A 17 -2.53 5.28 -14.87
CA LEU A 17 -1.46 4.62 -15.62
C LEU A 17 -1.00 3.32 -14.94
N TYR A 18 -0.93 3.32 -13.60
CA TYR A 18 -0.41 2.19 -12.83
C TYR A 18 -1.52 1.24 -12.36
N LEU A 19 -2.68 1.80 -12.03
CA LEU A 19 -3.79 1.10 -11.37
C LEU A 19 -5.01 0.96 -12.29
N GLY A 20 -5.00 1.54 -13.50
CA GLY A 20 -6.15 1.59 -14.41
C GLY A 20 -7.24 2.60 -14.02
N LYS A 21 -7.39 2.88 -12.73
CA LYS A 21 -8.25 3.93 -12.16
C LYS A 21 -7.67 4.46 -10.85
N ARG A 22 -8.19 5.58 -10.34
CA ARG A 22 -7.94 5.97 -8.94
C ARG A 22 -8.69 4.98 -8.04
N SER A 23 -7.96 4.09 -7.39
CA SER A 23 -8.55 3.06 -6.52
C SER A 23 -7.57 2.62 -5.44
N LEU A 24 -8.01 2.73 -4.19
CA LEU A 24 -7.23 2.26 -3.05
C LEU A 24 -7.11 0.74 -3.04
N SER A 25 -8.17 0.04 -3.46
CA SER A 25 -8.16 -1.42 -3.59
C SER A 25 -7.13 -1.88 -4.62
N HIS A 26 -7.04 -1.19 -5.76
CA HIS A 26 -6.04 -1.49 -6.78
C HIS A 26 -4.62 -1.16 -6.30
N LEU A 27 -4.45 -0.07 -5.54
CA LEU A 27 -3.15 0.25 -4.94
C LEU A 27 -2.69 -0.85 -3.99
N HIS A 28 -3.58 -1.36 -3.13
CA HIS A 28 -3.25 -2.46 -2.22
C HIS A 28 -2.77 -3.69 -2.97
N VAL A 29 -3.54 -4.18 -3.95
CA VAL A 29 -3.15 -5.35 -4.77
C VAL A 29 -1.83 -5.11 -5.51
N PHE A 30 -1.61 -3.89 -6.00
CA PHE A 30 -0.36 -3.51 -6.66
C PHE A 30 0.84 -3.64 -5.69
N LEU A 31 0.70 -3.15 -4.46
CA LEU A 31 1.75 -3.19 -3.44
C LEU A 31 2.00 -4.62 -2.94
N ASP A 32 0.98 -5.45 -2.83
CA ASP A 32 1.14 -6.89 -2.54
C ASP A 32 1.97 -7.59 -3.63
N GLY A 33 1.65 -7.32 -4.90
CA GLY A 33 2.39 -7.85 -6.05
C GLY A 33 3.84 -7.37 -6.08
N TYR A 34 4.08 -6.09 -5.74
CA TYR A 34 5.41 -5.53 -5.59
C TYR A 34 6.23 -6.25 -4.51
N THR A 35 5.67 -6.40 -3.31
CA THR A 35 6.32 -7.10 -2.18
C THR A 35 6.59 -8.56 -2.53
N PHE A 36 5.62 -9.23 -3.14
CA PHE A 36 5.77 -10.61 -3.61
C PHE A 36 6.92 -10.75 -4.62
N ALA A 37 6.98 -9.89 -5.64
CA ALA A 37 8.02 -9.92 -6.67
C ALA A 37 9.41 -9.69 -6.08
N ARG A 38 9.57 -8.71 -5.17
CA ARG A 38 10.85 -8.46 -4.48
C ARG A 38 11.33 -9.70 -3.72
N ARG A 39 10.43 -10.34 -2.98
CA ARG A 39 10.73 -11.57 -2.24
C ARG A 39 11.17 -12.71 -3.17
N GLN A 40 10.47 -12.91 -4.28
CA GLN A 40 10.83 -13.93 -5.27
C GLN A 40 12.19 -13.68 -5.93
N LEU A 41 12.55 -12.41 -6.13
CA LEU A 41 13.82 -12.00 -6.72
C LEU A 41 14.97 -11.90 -5.71
N GLY A 42 14.72 -12.18 -4.42
CA GLY A 42 15.73 -12.05 -3.37
C GLY A 42 16.22 -10.62 -3.13
N ILE A 43 15.42 -9.62 -3.50
CA ILE A 43 15.76 -8.21 -3.30
C ILE A 43 15.59 -7.89 -1.80
N PRO A 44 16.65 -7.41 -1.10
CA PRO A 44 16.56 -7.07 0.31
C PRO A 44 15.49 -6.03 0.60
N VAL A 45 14.82 -6.17 1.75
CA VAL A 45 13.88 -5.17 2.28
C VAL A 45 14.67 -3.92 2.67
N THR A 46 14.21 -2.72 2.28
CA THR A 46 14.81 -1.46 2.71
C THR A 46 14.05 -0.88 3.90
N GLU A 47 14.60 0.17 4.51
CA GLU A 47 13.94 0.89 5.60
C GLU A 47 12.51 1.35 5.24
N GLN A 48 12.26 1.71 3.98
CA GLN A 48 10.93 2.16 3.54
C GLN A 48 9.91 1.01 3.52
N GLU A 49 10.30 -0.17 3.03
CA GLU A 49 9.42 -1.34 3.07
C GLU A 49 9.17 -1.77 4.52
N THR A 50 10.20 -1.78 5.38
CA THR A 50 10.01 -2.11 6.81
C THR A 50 9.04 -1.14 7.49
N LYS A 51 9.17 0.18 7.27
CA LYS A 51 8.20 1.15 7.78
C LYS A 51 6.80 0.99 7.20
N PHE A 52 6.70 0.50 5.96
CA PHE A 52 5.41 0.27 5.33
C PHE A 52 4.71 -0.99 5.88
N GLU A 53 5.45 -2.00 6.32
CA GLU A 53 4.89 -3.17 7.02
C GLU A 53 4.19 -2.75 8.33
N GLU A 54 4.73 -1.76 9.05
CA GLU A 54 4.13 -1.19 10.27
C GLU A 54 2.84 -0.38 10.00
N PHE A 55 2.55 -0.05 8.73
CA PHE A 55 1.41 0.79 8.37
C PHE A 55 0.05 0.15 8.68
N GLN A 56 -0.03 -1.19 8.57
CA GLN A 56 -1.24 -1.95 8.90
C GLN A 56 -1.63 -1.72 10.36
N GLU A 57 -0.72 -2.04 11.28
CA GLU A 57 -0.91 -1.89 12.72
C GLU A 57 -1.18 -0.42 13.10
N TRP A 58 -0.49 0.52 12.45
CA TRP A 58 -0.72 1.94 12.70
C TRP A 58 -2.14 2.38 12.31
N ILE A 59 -2.68 1.92 11.17
CA ILE A 59 -4.06 2.23 10.75
C ILE A 59 -5.09 1.60 11.69
N GLU A 60 -4.90 0.35 12.08
CA GLU A 60 -5.78 -0.35 13.03
C GLU A 60 -5.89 0.41 14.35
N ASN A 61 -4.74 0.77 14.93
CA ASN A 61 -4.67 1.55 16.15
C ASN A 61 -5.30 2.94 15.99
N ARG A 62 -5.07 3.61 14.85
CA ARG A 62 -5.62 4.94 14.57
C ARG A 62 -7.14 4.95 14.52
N PHE A 63 -7.75 3.91 13.96
CA PHE A 63 -9.21 3.81 13.82
C PHE A 63 -9.88 2.93 14.88
N ASN A 64 -9.10 2.41 15.84
CA ASN A 64 -9.55 1.47 16.87
C ASN A 64 -10.32 0.27 16.26
N GLN A 65 -9.78 -0.28 15.19
CA GLN A 65 -10.32 -1.44 14.46
C GLN A 65 -9.52 -2.69 14.77
N ALA A 66 -10.18 -3.86 14.72
CA ALA A 66 -9.52 -5.14 14.93
C ALA A 66 -8.74 -5.59 13.69
N ASP A 67 -7.68 -6.38 13.90
CA ASP A 67 -6.78 -7.00 12.89
C ASP A 67 -7.47 -8.09 12.05
N THR A 68 -8.55 -7.71 11.39
CA THR A 68 -9.38 -8.58 10.55
C THR A 68 -9.54 -8.03 9.14
N GLN A 69 -9.08 -6.81 8.90
CA GLN A 69 -9.25 -6.09 7.64
C GLN A 69 -7.96 -5.40 7.25
N SER A 70 -7.62 -5.44 5.95
CA SER A 70 -6.47 -4.68 5.45
C SER A 70 -6.64 -3.18 5.68
N TRP A 71 -5.51 -2.46 5.79
CA TRP A 71 -5.45 -1.00 5.90
C TRP A 71 -6.27 -0.33 4.81
N SER A 72 -6.28 -0.87 3.59
CA SER A 72 -7.05 -0.33 2.47
C SER A 72 -8.55 -0.37 2.74
N ARG A 73 -9.02 -1.45 3.37
CA ARG A 73 -10.44 -1.64 3.67
C ARG A 73 -10.87 -0.79 4.86
N ILE A 74 -10.01 -0.65 5.86
CA ILE A 74 -10.23 0.27 6.98
C ILE A 74 -10.35 1.71 6.45
N ILE A 75 -9.44 2.16 5.60
CA ILE A 75 -9.51 3.51 5.03
C ILE A 75 -10.77 3.69 4.20
N LEU A 76 -11.12 2.74 3.32
CA LEU A 76 -12.34 2.82 2.50
C LEU A 76 -13.61 2.86 3.35
N PHE A 77 -13.65 2.15 4.47
CA PHE A 77 -14.80 2.17 5.39
C PHE A 77 -15.07 3.58 5.96
N TYR A 78 -14.01 4.38 6.16
CA TYR A 78 -14.12 5.75 6.66
C TYR A 78 -14.04 6.83 5.56
N SER A 79 -14.01 6.44 4.27
CA SER A 79 -13.94 7.38 3.15
C SER A 79 -15.31 7.54 2.50
N GLU A 80 -15.62 8.75 2.01
CA GLU A 80 -16.87 9.02 1.29
C GLU A 80 -16.86 8.41 -0.12
N ASP A 81 -15.67 8.25 -0.70
CA ASP A 81 -15.40 7.65 -2.01
C ASP A 81 -14.10 6.82 -2.01
N GLU A 82 -13.81 6.18 -3.15
CA GLU A 82 -12.55 5.48 -3.42
C GLU A 82 -11.56 6.35 -4.23
#